data_AF-A0AAD5NU49-F1
#
_entry.id   AF-A0AAD5NU49-F1
#
_cell.length_a   1.000
_cell.length_b   1.000
_cell.length_c   1.000
_cell.angle_alpha   90.00
_cell.angle_beta   90.00
_cell.angle_gamma   90.00
#
_symmetry.space_group_name_H-M   'P 1'
#
loop_
_entity.id
_entity.type
_entity.pdbx_description
1 polymer ?
#
loop_
_entity_poly.entity_id
_entity_poly.type
_entity_poly.pdbx_seq_one_letter_code
_entity_poly.pdbx_strand_id
1 'polypeptide(L)'
;MYARCGRIDVTKNMFNEIGKRRNLCTWNSMIMGLAVHGKCNETLELYEQMLREGTEPDDVTFVGLILACTHEGMVRKGQELLESMETV
;
A
#
# COMPACT_ATOMS: atom_id res chain seq x y z
N MET A 1 8.94 6.87 -7.39
CA MET A 1 10.37 6.81 -7.79
C MET A 1 11.31 6.53 -6.62
N TYR A 2 11.23 7.23 -5.48
CA TYR A 2 12.14 6.99 -4.33
C TYR A 2 11.93 5.65 -3.63
N ALA A 3 10.67 5.23 -3.42
CA ALA A 3 10.38 3.95 -2.79
C ALA A 3 10.87 2.76 -3.62
N ARG A 4 10.75 2.80 -4.97
CA ARG A 4 11.30 1.76 -5.86
C ARG A 4 12.81 1.58 -5.78
N CYS A 5 13.54 2.59 -5.30
CA CYS A 5 15.00 2.56 -5.14
C CYS A 5 15.45 2.18 -3.71
N GLY A 6 14.54 1.72 -2.85
CA GLY A 6 14.87 1.28 -1.48
C GLY A 6 14.99 2.39 -0.44
N ARG A 7 14.75 3.66 -0.81
CA ARG A 7 14.75 4.80 0.14
C ARG A 7 13.37 4.98 0.77
N ILE A 8 12.90 3.96 1.46
CA ILE A 8 11.58 3.93 2.08
C ILE A 8 11.48 5.00 3.18
N ASP A 9 12.52 5.23 3.97
CA ASP A 9 12.53 6.22 5.05
C ASP A 9 12.27 7.64 4.56
N VAL A 10 12.91 8.04 3.46
CA VAL A 10 12.71 9.35 2.82
C VAL A 10 11.27 9.48 2.33
N THR A 11 10.72 8.39 1.80
CA THR A 11 9.35 8.39 1.26
C THR A 11 8.32 8.46 2.40
N LYS A 12 8.56 7.79 3.54
CA LYS A 12 7.76 7.91 4.77
C LYS A 12 7.79 9.32 5.35
N ASN A 13 8.96 9.96 5.38
CA ASN A 13 9.07 11.34 5.88
C ASN A 13 8.26 12.31 5.00
N MET A 14 8.40 12.24 3.67
CA MET A 14 7.57 13.03 2.76
C MET A 14 6.08 12.74 2.92
N PHE A 15 5.71 11.48 3.08
CA PHE A 15 4.32 11.06 3.29
C PHE A 15 3.72 11.66 4.58
N ASN A 16 4.53 11.75 5.63
CA ASN A 16 4.15 12.38 6.89
C ASN A 16 4.06 13.90 6.76
N GLU A 17 4.99 14.53 6.04
CA GLU A 17 4.98 15.98 5.77
C GLU A 17 3.74 16.42 4.97
N ILE A 18 3.27 15.59 4.02
CA ILE A 18 2.03 15.87 3.28
C ILE A 18 0.81 15.85 4.22
N GLY A 19 0.83 15.02 5.28
CA GLY A 19 -0.18 14.99 6.33
C GLY A 19 -1.61 14.82 5.79
N LYS A 20 -2.53 15.69 6.21
CA LYS A 20 -3.95 15.64 5.78
C LYS A 20 -4.18 15.96 4.29
N ARG A 21 -3.16 16.39 3.55
CA ARG A 21 -3.26 16.69 2.10
C ARG A 21 -2.95 15.47 1.23
N ARG A 22 -2.81 14.28 1.83
CA ARG A 22 -2.62 13.03 1.09
C ARG A 22 -3.84 12.78 0.22
N ASN A 23 -3.58 12.41 -1.03
CA ASN A 23 -4.60 11.97 -1.96
C ASN A 23 -4.35 10.50 -2.33
N LEU A 24 -5.28 9.89 -3.08
CA LEU A 24 -5.21 8.50 -3.53
C LEU A 24 -3.85 8.16 -4.17
N CYS A 25 -3.34 9.03 -5.05
CA CYS A 25 -2.03 8.84 -5.68
C CYS A 25 -0.88 8.74 -4.67
N THR A 26 -0.90 9.53 -3.60
CA THR A 26 0.11 9.51 -2.54
C THR A 26 0.07 8.21 -1.74
N TRP A 27 -1.13 7.71 -1.43
CA TRP A 27 -1.33 6.39 -0.80
C TRP A 27 -0.83 5.26 -1.69
N ASN A 28 -1.27 5.21 -2.94
CA ASN A 28 -0.88 4.20 -3.92
C ASN A 28 0.64 4.17 -4.13
N SER A 29 1.27 5.34 -4.18
CA SER A 29 2.71 5.45 -4.33
C SER A 29 3.48 4.85 -3.15
N MET A 30 2.98 5.02 -1.93
CA MET A 30 3.58 4.44 -0.72
C MET A 30 3.34 2.94 -0.65
N ILE A 31 2.10 2.50 -0.88
CA ILE A 31 1.71 1.09 -0.87
C ILE A 31 2.54 0.29 -1.88
N MET A 32 2.59 0.73 -3.14
CA MET A 32 3.44 0.10 -4.17
C MET A 32 4.92 0.15 -3.79
N GLY A 33 5.34 1.24 -3.16
CA GLY A 33 6.70 1.44 -2.67
C GLY A 33 7.13 0.42 -1.62
N LEU A 34 6.25 0.09 -0.67
CA LEU A 34 6.50 -0.93 0.35
C LEU A 34 6.38 -2.35 -0.22
N ALA A 35 5.39 -2.56 -1.10
CA ALA A 35 5.10 -3.84 -1.71
C ALA A 35 6.30 -4.42 -2.48
N VAL A 36 6.98 -3.61 -3.30
CA VAL A 36 8.15 -4.05 -4.09
C VAL A 36 9.36 -4.45 -3.24
N HIS A 37 9.39 -4.07 -1.96
CA HIS A 37 10.43 -4.47 -1.00
C HIS A 37 9.97 -5.57 -0.06
N GLY A 38 8.82 -6.19 -0.33
CA GLY A 38 8.27 -7.26 0.50
C GLY A 38 8.00 -6.81 1.93
N LYS A 39 7.54 -5.58 2.13
CA LYS A 39 7.14 -5.04 3.44
C LYS A 39 5.64 -5.21 3.63
N CYS A 40 5.15 -6.45 3.66
CA CYS A 40 3.71 -6.74 3.65
C CYS A 40 3.00 -6.16 4.86
N ASN A 41 3.52 -6.37 6.07
CA ASN A 41 2.91 -5.83 7.29
C ASN A 41 2.78 -4.30 7.24
N GLU A 42 3.83 -3.60 6.85
CA GLU A 42 3.82 -2.13 6.72
C GLU A 42 2.84 -1.68 5.62
N THR A 43 2.71 -2.46 4.54
CA THR A 43 1.77 -2.18 3.45
C THR A 43 0.31 -2.33 3.93
N LEU A 44 0.01 -3.36 4.71
CA LEU A 44 -1.30 -3.59 5.31
C LEU A 44 -1.64 -2.51 6.34
N GLU A 45 -0.69 -2.11 7.18
CA GLU A 45 -0.87 -1.01 8.14
C GLU A 45 -1.21 0.31 7.43
N LEU A 46 -0.55 0.60 6.31
CA LEU A 46 -0.84 1.77 5.47
C LEU A 46 -2.23 1.69 4.83
N TYR A 47 -2.63 0.51 4.35
CA TYR A 47 -3.98 0.30 3.83
C TYR A 47 -5.06 0.53 4.91
N GLU A 48 -4.88 0.00 6.11
CA GLU A 48 -5.83 0.27 7.20
C GLU A 48 -5.85 1.75 7.59
N GLN A 49 -4.71 2.44 7.55
CA GLN A 49 -4.64 3.87 7.81
C GLN A 49 -5.40 4.66 6.74
N MET A 50 -5.27 4.29 5.47
CA MET A 50 -6.01 4.87 4.35
C MET A 50 -7.52 4.79 4.56
N LEU A 51 -8.01 3.61 4.98
CA LEU A 51 -9.43 3.38 5.31
C LEU A 51 -9.88 4.22 6.50
N ARG A 52 -9.08 4.28 7.59
CA ARG A 52 -9.39 5.11 8.77
C ARG A 52 -9.44 6.60 8.46
N GLU A 53 -8.65 7.05 7.50
CA GLU A 53 -8.63 8.44 7.02
C GLU A 53 -9.72 8.72 5.96
N GLY A 54 -10.55 7.72 5.64
CA GLY A 54 -11.70 7.86 4.74
C GLY A 54 -11.32 7.98 3.27
N THR A 55 -10.12 7.52 2.88
CA THR A 55 -9.74 7.43 1.46
C THR A 55 -10.11 6.05 0.93
N GLU A 56 -10.93 6.01 -0.11
CA GLU A 56 -11.35 4.74 -0.73
C GLU A 56 -10.21 4.10 -1.52
N PRO A 57 -9.95 2.79 -1.33
CA PRO A 57 -9.01 2.02 -2.13
C PRO A 57 -9.44 1.95 -3.60
N ASP A 58 -8.47 1.87 -4.49
CA ASP A 58 -8.68 1.59 -5.92
C ASP A 58 -7.92 0.34 -6.38
N ASP A 59 -8.06 -0.01 -7.65
CA ASP A 59 -7.40 -1.20 -8.20
C ASP A 59 -5.88 -1.20 -7.98
N VAL A 60 -5.25 -0.01 -8.05
CA VAL A 60 -3.81 0.16 -7.82
C VAL A 60 -3.44 -0.14 -6.38
N THR A 61 -4.29 0.25 -5.43
CA THR A 61 -4.14 -0.05 -4.00
C THR A 61 -4.02 -1.57 -3.79
N PHE A 62 -4.97 -2.32 -4.34
CA PHE A 62 -5.03 -3.77 -4.18
C PHE A 62 -3.92 -4.50 -4.93
N VAL A 63 -3.53 -4.04 -6.13
CA VAL A 63 -2.35 -4.56 -6.83
C VAL A 63 -1.11 -4.47 -5.95
N GLY A 64 -0.94 -3.36 -5.22
CA GLY A 64 0.16 -3.21 -4.28
C GLY A 64 0.08 -4.17 -3.09
N LEU A 65 -1.11 -4.35 -2.50
CA LEU A 65 -1.31 -5.29 -1.39
C LEU A 65 -1.03 -6.74 -1.80
N ILE A 66 -1.51 -7.16 -2.97
CA ILE A 66 -1.26 -8.49 -3.53
C ILE A 66 0.22 -8.68 -3.82
N LEU A 67 0.88 -7.69 -4.43
CA LEU A 67 2.32 -7.73 -4.70
C LEU A 67 3.11 -7.93 -3.40
N ALA A 68 2.78 -7.20 -2.33
CA ALA A 68 3.43 -7.38 -1.03
C ALA A 68 3.23 -8.80 -0.47
N CYS A 69 2.02 -9.36 -0.61
CA CYS A 69 1.71 -10.74 -0.20
C CYS A 69 2.48 -11.78 -1.02
N THR A 70 2.67 -11.57 -2.34
CA THR A 70 3.45 -12.49 -3.19
C THR A 70 4.92 -12.54 -2.79
N HIS A 71 5.50 -11.41 -2.37
CA HIS A 71 6.89 -11.35 -1.93
C HIS A 71 7.13 -12.10 -0.61
N GLU A 72 6.18 -12.09 0.32
CA GLU A 72 6.29 -12.80 1.61
C GLU A 72 5.71 -14.23 1.57
N GLY A 73 5.19 -14.70 0.42
CA GLY A 73 4.59 -16.03 0.28
C GLY A 73 3.21 -16.16 0.94
N MET A 74 2.54 -15.04 1.25
CA MET A 74 1.23 -15.00 1.92
C MET A 74 0.07 -15.20 0.94
N VAL A 75 0.04 -16.35 0.26
CA VAL A 75 -0.93 -16.65 -0.81
C VAL A 75 -2.38 -16.49 -0.36
N ARG A 76 -2.74 -17.03 0.82
CA ARG A 76 -4.11 -16.94 1.34
C ARG A 76 -4.59 -15.50 1.51
N LYS A 77 -3.73 -14.62 2.03
CA LYS A 77 -4.07 -13.21 2.24
C LYS A 77 -4.19 -12.45 0.92
N GLY A 78 -3.34 -12.77 -0.05
CA GLY A 78 -3.47 -12.23 -1.42
C GLY A 78 -4.79 -12.63 -2.08
N GLN A 79 -5.27 -13.84 -1.82
CA GLN A 79 -6.54 -14.33 -2.34
C GLN A 79 -7.75 -13.64 -1.69
N GLU A 80 -7.75 -13.50 -0.36
CA GLU A 80 -8.77 -12.72 0.38
C GLU A 80 -8.88 -11.27 -0.14
N LEU A 81 -7.73 -10.64 -0.44
CA LEU A 81 -7.69 -9.29 -1.01
C LEU A 81 -8.30 -9.23 -2.41
N LEU A 82 -8.02 -10.23 -3.26
CA LEU A 82 -8.59 -10.30 -4.62
C LEU A 82 -10.12 -10.43 -4.58
N GLU A 83 -10.64 -11.30 -3.70
CA GLU A 83 -12.08 -11.48 -3.49
C GLU A 83 -12.74 -10.18 -2.99
N SER A 84 -12.05 -9.40 -2.15
CA SER A 84 -12.54 -8.10 -1.68
C SER A 84 -12.61 -7.03 -2.78
N MET A 85 -11.81 -7.15 -3.86
CA MET A 85 -11.91 -6.26 -5.02
C MET A 85 -13.17 -6.54 -5.85
N GLU A 86 -13.55 -7.80 -6.00
CA GLU A 86 -14.69 -8.22 -6.83
C GLU A 86 -16.06 -7.92 -6.20
N THR A 87 -16.10 -7.54 -4.92
CA THR A 87 -17.34 -7.31 -4.16
C THR A 87 -17.79 -5.84 -4.14
N VAL A 88 -17.15 -4.95 -4.94
CA VAL A 88 -17.51 -3.52 -5.06
C VAL A 88 -18.23 -3.24 -6.39
#